data_AF-D8R6I3-F1
#
_entry.id   AF-D8R6I3-F1
#
_cell.length_a   1.000
_cell.length_b   1.000
_cell.length_c   1.000
_cell.angle_alpha   90.00
_cell.angle_beta   90.00
_cell.angle_gamma   90.00
#
_symmetry.space_group_name_H-M   'P 1'
#
loop_
_entity.id
_entity.type
_entity.pdbx_description
1 polymer ?
#
loop_
_entity_poly.entity_id
_entity_poly.type
_entity_poly.pdbx_seq_one_letter_code
_entity_poly.pdbx_strand_id
1 'polypeptide(L)'
;MAQVAIDANGVESAKKNRIQVSNTKKPLFFYVNLAKRFMQQYNEVELSALGMAIATVVTVVEILKNNGLAVEKRISTSTIDIGDETRGRSVQKAKMEIVLTKSAQFDEIMAAAAADENGGAPEQAEAE
;
A
#
# COMPACT_ATOMS: atom_id res chain seq x y z
N MET A 1 -18.17 -9.99 -20.77
CA MET A 1 -17.31 -10.98 -20.09
C MET A 1 -15.87 -10.63 -20.42
N ALA A 2 -15.13 -10.01 -19.49
CA ALA A 2 -13.73 -9.70 -19.71
C ALA A 2 -12.91 -10.93 -19.31
N GLN A 3 -12.22 -11.50 -20.29
CA GLN A 3 -11.34 -12.65 -20.12
C GLN A 3 -10.17 -12.25 -19.20
N VAL A 4 -10.13 -12.83 -18.00
CA VAL A 4 -8.92 -12.81 -17.17
C VAL A 4 -8.06 -13.98 -17.65
N ALA A 5 -6.88 -13.67 -18.18
CA ALA A 5 -5.88 -14.68 -18.51
C ALA A 5 -5.34 -15.28 -17.20
N ILE A 6 -5.47 -16.60 -17.06
CA ILE A 6 -4.96 -17.38 -15.93
C ILE A 6 -3.79 -18.18 -16.46
N ASP A 7 -2.56 -17.79 -16.13
CA ASP A 7 -1.38 -18.58 -16.46
C ASP A 7 -1.27 -19.79 -15.51
N ALA A 8 -0.96 -20.96 -16.09
CA ALA A 8 -1.09 -22.29 -15.50
C ALA A 8 -0.04 -22.65 -14.41
N ASN A 9 0.52 -21.66 -13.73
CA ASN A 9 1.26 -21.82 -12.50
C ASN A 9 0.82 -20.68 -11.61
N GLY A 10 0.28 -20.96 -10.42
CA GLY A 10 -0.39 -20.02 -9.48
C GLY A 10 0.48 -18.88 -8.92
N VAL A 11 1.46 -18.41 -9.68
CA VAL A 11 2.18 -17.17 -9.51
C VAL A 11 1.46 -16.13 -10.36
N GLU A 12 0.51 -15.40 -9.76
CA GLU A 12 0.09 -14.13 -10.35
C GLU A 12 1.36 -13.34 -10.65
N SER A 13 1.60 -13.04 -11.93
CA SER A 13 2.77 -12.27 -12.38
C SER A 13 2.95 -11.10 -11.42
N ALA A 14 4.09 -11.06 -10.75
CA ALA A 14 4.35 -10.14 -9.65
C ALA A 14 4.21 -8.70 -10.16
N LYS A 15 3.00 -8.13 -10.01
CA LYS A 15 2.72 -6.76 -10.38
C LYS A 15 3.71 -5.89 -9.60
N LYS A 16 4.47 -5.07 -10.32
CA LYS A 16 5.53 -4.23 -9.74
C LYS A 16 4.99 -3.23 -8.71
N ASN A 17 3.68 -2.98 -8.72
CA ASN A 17 2.97 -2.06 -7.84
C ASN A 17 2.12 -2.75 -6.75
N ARG A 18 2.46 -3.99 -6.36
CA ARG A 18 1.77 -4.70 -5.27
C ARG A 18 2.55 -4.67 -3.96
N ILE A 19 1.86 -4.32 -2.89
CA ILE A 19 2.34 -4.34 -1.50
C ILE A 19 1.57 -5.43 -0.76
N GLN A 20 2.30 -6.44 -0.29
CA GLN A 20 1.75 -7.44 0.63
C GLN A 20 2.11 -7.05 2.06
N VAL A 21 1.09 -6.77 2.86
CA VAL A 21 1.21 -6.45 4.27
C VAL A 21 1.07 -7.75 5.07
N SER A 22 2.14 -8.08 5.76
CA SER A 22 2.20 -9.20 6.71
C SER A 22 2.31 -8.66 8.14
N ASN A 23 2.04 -9.52 9.10
CA ASN A 23 2.14 -9.15 10.50
C ASN A 23 3.62 -9.14 10.95
N THR A 24 3.98 -8.12 11.74
CA THR A 24 5.06 -8.07 12.75
C THR A 24 6.53 -7.70 12.44
N LYS A 25 6.89 -6.84 11.47
CA LYS A 25 8.26 -6.21 11.50
C LYS A 25 8.37 -4.77 10.98
N LYS A 26 7.43 -4.28 10.18
CA LYS A 26 7.53 -2.96 9.55
C LYS A 26 6.64 -1.96 10.28
N PRO A 27 7.15 -0.75 10.60
CA PRO A 27 6.32 0.33 11.14
C PRO A 27 5.18 0.68 10.17
N LEU A 28 4.07 1.21 10.68
CA LEU A 28 2.91 1.61 9.86
C LEU A 28 3.30 2.51 8.67
N PHE A 29 4.10 3.54 8.93
CA PHE A 29 4.54 4.52 7.92
C PHE A 29 5.45 3.94 6.85
N PHE A 30 6.06 2.76 7.07
CA PHE A 30 6.77 2.07 6.00
C PHE A 30 5.83 1.77 4.83
N TYR A 31 4.63 1.27 5.12
CA TYR A 31 3.64 0.93 4.09
C TYR A 31 3.01 2.18 3.47
N VAL A 32 2.78 3.24 4.27
CA VAL A 32 2.31 4.54 3.75
C VAL A 32 3.30 5.12 2.75
N ASN A 33 4.58 5.18 3.10
CA ASN A 33 5.62 5.77 2.25
C ASN A 33 5.89 4.90 1.01
N LEU A 34 5.85 3.57 1.15
CA LEU A 34 5.97 2.66 0.01
C LEU A 34 4.81 2.83 -0.97
N ALA A 35 3.57 2.98 -0.47
CA ALA A 35 2.40 3.22 -1.30
C ALA A 35 2.49 4.56 -2.05
N LYS A 36 2.94 5.64 -1.39
CA LYS A 36 3.23 6.93 -2.05
C LYS A 36 4.22 6.75 -3.20
N ARG A 37 5.35 6.06 -2.96
CA ARG A 37 6.37 5.81 -4.00
C ARG A 37 5.82 4.99 -5.16
N PHE A 38 5.02 3.96 -4.90
CA PHE A 38 4.41 3.15 -5.95
C PHE A 38 3.39 3.93 -6.77
N MET A 39 2.57 4.78 -6.15
CA MET A 39 1.66 5.67 -6.90
C MET A 39 2.42 6.72 -7.71
N GLN A 40 3.54 7.27 -7.23
CA GLN A 40 4.40 8.14 -8.03
C GLN A 40 4.94 7.44 -9.29
N GLN A 41 5.35 6.17 -9.18
CA GLN A 41 5.97 5.42 -10.29
C GLN A 41 4.95 4.78 -11.24
N TYR A 42 3.81 4.33 -10.74
CA TYR A 42 2.88 3.45 -11.47
C TYR A 42 1.45 4.00 -11.55
N ASN A 43 1.18 5.18 -10.99
CA ASN A 43 -0.15 5.81 -10.83
C ASN A 43 -1.16 5.04 -9.97
N GLU A 44 -0.93 3.76 -9.72
CA GLU A 44 -1.78 2.88 -8.93
C GLU A 44 -0.94 1.98 -8.02
N VAL A 45 -1.52 1.59 -6.89
CA VAL A 45 -0.92 0.63 -5.95
C VAL A 45 -1.97 -0.39 -5.49
N GLU A 46 -1.56 -1.64 -5.38
CA GLU A 46 -2.39 -2.74 -4.86
C GLU A 46 -1.88 -3.15 -3.47
N LEU A 47 -2.71 -2.99 -2.44
CA LEU A 47 -2.43 -3.38 -1.06
C LEU A 47 -3.17 -4.67 -0.74
N SER A 48 -2.47 -5.68 -0.22
CA SER A 48 -3.06 -6.96 0.18
C SER A 48 -2.67 -7.36 1.59
N ALA A 49 -3.58 -7.98 2.33
CA ALA A 49 -3.32 -8.48 3.69
C ALA A 49 -4.14 -9.72 4.03
N LEU A 50 -3.65 -10.47 5.02
CA LEU A 50 -4.28 -11.67 5.56
C LEU A 50 -4.51 -11.56 7.07
N GLY A 51 -5.69 -11.96 7.54
CA GLY A 51 -6.02 -12.02 8.96
C GLY A 51 -5.74 -10.71 9.70
N MET A 52 -4.93 -10.76 10.76
CA MET A 52 -4.64 -9.59 11.60
C MET A 52 -3.98 -8.41 10.85
N ALA A 53 -3.27 -8.68 9.75
CA ALA A 53 -2.63 -7.62 8.97
C ALA A 53 -3.64 -6.74 8.20
N ILE A 54 -4.91 -7.16 8.10
CA ILE A 54 -5.97 -6.40 7.45
C ILE A 54 -6.14 -5.02 8.10
N ALA A 55 -6.06 -4.94 9.44
CA ALA A 55 -6.16 -3.67 10.16
C ALA A 55 -5.10 -2.66 9.67
N THR A 56 -3.86 -3.11 9.47
CA THR A 56 -2.78 -2.25 8.95
C THR A 56 -3.08 -1.73 7.55
N VAL A 57 -3.62 -2.57 6.65
CA VAL A 57 -4.01 -2.13 5.29
C VAL A 57 -5.11 -1.08 5.36
N VAL A 58 -6.15 -1.29 6.20
CA VAL A 58 -7.23 -0.32 6.37
C VAL A 58 -6.69 1.02 6.85
N THR A 59 -5.84 1.03 7.89
CA THR A 59 -5.24 2.27 8.40
C THR A 59 -4.36 2.97 7.37
N VAL A 60 -3.56 2.23 6.59
CA VAL A 60 -2.74 2.83 5.51
C VAL A 60 -3.61 3.51 4.46
N VAL A 61 -4.70 2.84 4.04
CA VAL A 61 -5.64 3.40 3.06
C VAL A 61 -6.33 4.64 3.61
N GLU A 62 -6.79 4.60 4.87
CA GLU A 62 -7.41 5.74 5.54
C GLU A 62 -6.47 6.94 5.61
N ILE A 63 -5.21 6.75 6.01
CA ILE A 63 -4.20 7.82 6.04
C ILE A 63 -4.04 8.45 4.65
N LEU A 64 -3.91 7.63 3.60
CA LEU A 64 -3.70 8.12 2.24
C LEU A 64 -4.92 8.91 1.71
N LYS A 65 -6.13 8.41 1.97
CA LYS A 65 -7.36 9.10 1.55
C LYS A 65 -7.60 10.40 2.34
N ASN A 66 -7.44 10.37 3.66
CA ASN A 66 -7.70 11.53 4.53
C ASN A 66 -6.71 12.67 4.25
N ASN A 67 -5.48 12.34 3.87
CA ASN A 67 -4.48 13.33 3.47
C ASN A 67 -4.63 13.77 2.00
N GLY A 68 -5.71 13.40 1.32
CA GLY A 68 -5.97 13.80 -0.06
C GLY A 68 -4.97 13.22 -1.07
N LEU A 69 -4.25 12.14 -0.75
CA LEU A 69 -3.23 11.55 -1.64
C LEU A 69 -3.81 10.49 -2.58
N ALA A 70 -4.86 9.78 -2.18
CA ALA A 70 -5.36 8.65 -2.95
C ALA A 70 -6.88 8.61 -3.04
N VAL A 71 -7.36 7.94 -4.08
CA VAL A 71 -8.76 7.53 -4.24
C VAL A 71 -8.79 6.01 -4.40
N GLU A 72 -9.75 5.35 -3.77
CA GLU A 72 -9.99 3.93 -3.95
C GLU A 72 -10.59 3.63 -5.32
N LYS A 73 -10.00 2.68 -6.02
CA LYS A 73 -10.51 2.14 -7.28
C LYS A 73 -11.28 0.85 -7.06
N ARG A 74 -10.81 0.02 -6.12
CA ARG A 74 -11.42 -1.26 -5.78
C ARG A 74 -11.10 -1.65 -4.35
N ILE A 75 -12.10 -2.20 -3.65
CA ILE A 75 -11.95 -2.87 -2.36
C ILE A 75 -12.55 -4.27 -2.51
N SER A 76 -11.78 -5.29 -2.13
CA SER A 76 -12.20 -6.69 -2.25
C SER A 76 -11.80 -7.45 -0.99
N THR A 77 -12.72 -8.26 -0.49
CA THR A 77 -12.46 -9.19 0.62
C THR A 77 -12.87 -10.60 0.20
N SER A 78 -12.04 -11.57 0.55
CA SER A 78 -12.30 -12.98 0.28
C SER A 78 -11.78 -13.83 1.43
N THR A 79 -12.01 -15.13 1.35
CA THR A 79 -11.38 -16.12 2.22
C THR A 79 -10.49 -17.00 1.36
N ILE A 80 -9.29 -17.29 1.85
CA ILE A 80 -8.36 -18.21 1.19
C ILE A 80 -8.02 -19.37 2.11
N ASP A 81 -7.87 -20.56 1.53
CA ASP A 81 -7.30 -21.72 2.21
C ASP A 81 -5.78 -21.61 2.22
N ILE A 82 -5.17 -21.65 3.41
CA ILE A 82 -3.72 -21.70 3.58
C ILE A 82 -3.36 -23.09 4.09
N GLY A 83 -2.50 -23.79 3.35
CA GLY A 83 -1.91 -25.05 3.80
C GLY A 83 -1.03 -24.83 5.02
N ASP A 84 -1.36 -25.52 6.12
CA ASP A 84 -0.51 -25.59 7.30
C ASP A 84 0.15 -26.97 7.34
N GLU A 85 1.31 -27.11 6.68
CA GLU A 85 2.08 -28.36 6.62
C GLU A 85 2.45 -28.87 8.03
N THR A 86 2.53 -27.98 9.02
CA THR A 86 2.88 -28.35 10.40
C THR A 86 1.70 -28.93 11.19
N ARG A 87 0.45 -28.68 10.75
CA ARG A 87 -0.77 -29.10 11.47
C ARG A 87 -1.63 -30.10 10.69
N GLY A 88 -1.24 -30.47 9.48
CA GLY A 88 -1.95 -31.46 8.65
C GLY A 88 -3.37 -31.03 8.24
N ARG A 89 -3.74 -29.76 8.41
CA ARG A 89 -5.06 -29.21 8.09
C ARG A 89 -4.93 -27.85 7.42
N SER A 90 -5.75 -27.57 6.40
CA SER A 90 -5.87 -26.23 5.84
C SER A 90 -6.56 -25.29 6.85
N VAL A 91 -6.14 -24.04 6.88
CA VAL A 91 -6.79 -22.98 7.68
C VAL A 91 -7.29 -21.90 6.74
N GLN A 92 -8.59 -21.58 6.86
CA GLN A 92 -9.16 -20.45 6.15
C GLN A 92 -8.76 -19.13 6.81
N LYS A 93 -8.24 -18.19 6.02
CA LYS A 93 -7.97 -16.83 6.46
C LYS A 93 -8.67 -15.82 5.57
N ALA A 94 -9.20 -14.78 6.20
CA ALA A 94 -9.67 -13.60 5.47
C ALA A 94 -8.48 -12.95 4.73
N LYS A 95 -8.73 -12.58 3.48
CA LYS A 95 -7.85 -11.82 2.60
C LYS A 95 -8.55 -10.52 2.22
N MET A 96 -7.81 -9.42 2.26
CA MET A 96 -8.27 -8.12 1.76
C MET A 96 -7.31 -7.64 0.68
N GLU A 97 -7.87 -7.05 -0.38
CA GLU A 97 -7.15 -6.46 -1.52
C GLU A 97 -7.77 -5.10 -1.86
N ILE A 98 -6.96 -4.05 -1.85
CA ILE A 98 -7.38 -2.68 -2.15
C ILE A 98 -6.50 -2.11 -3.25
N VAL A 99 -7.13 -1.58 -4.30
CA VAL A 99 -6.44 -0.84 -5.35
C VAL A 99 -6.70 0.64 -5.14
N LEU A 100 -5.62 1.41 -4.99
CA LEU A 100 -5.64 2.87 -4.91
C LEU A 100 -5.04 3.46 -6.17
N THR A 101 -5.52 4.64 -6.54
CA THR A 101 -4.92 5.51 -7.55
C THR A 101 -4.63 6.88 -6.95
N LYS A 102 -3.77 7.66 -7.61
CA LYS A 102 -3.51 9.05 -7.24
C LYS A 102 -4.82 9.84 -7.18
N SER A 103 -4.95 10.69 -6.18
CA SER A 103 -5.94 11.76 -6.23
C SER A 103 -5.50 12.86 -7.22
N ALA A 104 -6.40 13.81 -7.50
CA ALA A 104 -6.06 15.01 -8.27
C ALA A 104 -5.02 15.91 -7.56
N GLN A 105 -4.92 15.84 -6.23
CA GLN A 105 -4.02 16.68 -5.41
C GLN A 105 -2.68 16.00 -5.12
N PHE A 106 -2.49 14.76 -5.58
CA PHE A 106 -1.36 13.94 -5.16
C PHE A 106 -0.01 14.58 -5.48
N ASP A 107 0.20 15.01 -6.72
CA ASP A 107 1.50 15.52 -7.16
C ASP A 107 1.83 16.86 -6.47
N GLU A 108 0.82 17.71 -6.21
CA GLU A 108 0.95 18.97 -5.47
C GLU A 108 1.37 18.72 -4.01
N ILE A 109 0.67 17.85 -3.30
CA ILE A 109 0.95 17.53 -1.89
C ILE A 109 2.33 16.88 -1.74
N MET A 110 2.72 16.01 -2.68
CA MET A 110 4.04 15.38 -2.67
C MET A 110 5.18 16.38 -2.94
N ALA A 111 4.95 17.37 -3.81
CA ALA A 111 5.92 18.43 -4.07
C ALA A 111 6.08 19.37 -2.88
N ALA A 112 4.98 19.77 -2.24
CA ALA A 112 4.99 20.61 -1.04
C ALA A 112 5.75 19.94 0.12
N ALA A 113 5.51 18.66 0.37
CA ALA A 113 6.21 17.91 1.42
C ALA A 113 7.74 17.82 1.17
N ALA A 114 8.17 17.67 -0.08
CA ALA A 114 9.59 17.63 -0.42
C ALA A 114 10.28 19.00 -0.25
N ALA A 115 9.54 20.10 -0.42
CA ALA A 115 10.06 21.45 -0.18
C ALA A 115 10.24 21.74 1.32
N ASP A 116 9.30 21.30 2.16
CA ASP A 116 9.40 21.43 3.62
C ASP A 116 10.57 20.61 4.20
N GLU A 117 10.82 19.42 3.67
CA GLU A 117 11.95 18.57 4.08
C GLU A 117 13.33 19.18 3.73
N ASN A 118 13.40 20.04 2.71
CA ASN A 118 14.64 20.71 2.27
C ASN A 118 14.81 22.15 2.78
N GLY A 119 13.78 22.76 3.38
CA GLY A 119 13.77 24.16 3.85
C GLY A 119 14.23 24.39 5.29
N GLY A 120 14.64 23.34 6.01
CA GLY A 120 14.96 23.39 7.44
C GLY A 120 16.43 23.73 7.79
N ALA A 121 16.92 24.91 7.39
CA ALA A 121 18.10 25.52 8.02
C ALA A 121 18.10 27.05 7.81
N PRO A 122 17.70 27.88 8.78
CA PRO A 122 18.16 29.25 8.80
C PRO A 122 19.60 29.24 9.30
N GLU A 123 20.51 29.53 8.37
CA GLU A 123 21.88 29.96 8.65
C GLU A 123 21.80 31.20 9.55
N GLN A 124 22.09 31.03 10.84
CA GLN A 124 22.37 32.15 11.74
C GLN A 124 23.73 32.72 11.34
N ALA A 125 23.73 33.63 10.38
CA ALA A 125 24.81 34.57 10.20
C ALA A 125 24.69 35.63 11.30
N GLU A 126 25.33 35.38 12.44
CA GLU A 126 25.67 36.45 13.37
C GLU A 126 26.78 37.29 12.71
N ALA A 127 26.38 38.47 12.24
CA ALA A 127 27.28 39.58 11.98
C ALA A 127 27.12 40.59 13.12
N GLU A 128 28.28 40.94 13.66
CA GLU A 128 28.61 42.04 14.60
C GLU A 128 28.44 41.78 16.11
#